data_AF-A0A1G1GHZ5-F1
#
_entry.id   AF-A0A1G1GHZ5-F1
#
_cell.length_a   1.000
_cell.length_b   1.000
_cell.length_c   1.000
_cell.angle_alpha   90.00
_cell.angle_beta   90.00
_cell.angle_gamma   90.00
#
_symmetry.space_group_name_H-M   'P 1'
#
loop_
_entity.id
_entity.type
_entity.pdbx_description
1 polymer ?
#
loop_
_entity_poly.entity_id
_entity_poly.type
_entity_poly.pdbx_seq_one_letter_code
_entity_poly.pdbx_strand_id
1 'polypeptide(L)'
;MIECYRTQMNKFFFILLALFVVVPRVYAEEDSSTPFGASCPLCDTYGYCQKPLTYTQAVHNLKAYYAQKRLNVIIVKQFGRFLEADVYKKGKMVEKVILDRRTGRIRPIY
;
A
#
# COMPACT_ATOMS: atom_id res chain seq x y z
N MET A 1 -11.62 50.17 -42.79
CA MET A 1 -11.23 51.12 -41.73
C MET A 1 -12.02 50.71 -40.49
N ILE A 2 -11.51 49.78 -39.69
CA ILE A 2 -10.58 49.94 -38.54
C ILE A 2 -11.20 50.81 -37.43
N GLU A 3 -11.24 50.20 -36.23
CA GLU A 3 -11.37 50.78 -34.88
C GLU A 3 -12.69 50.54 -34.12
N CYS A 4 -12.79 49.40 -33.43
CA CYS A 4 -13.37 49.31 -32.07
C CYS A 4 -13.03 47.96 -31.42
N TYR A 5 -11.75 47.66 -31.23
CA TYR A 5 -11.35 46.49 -30.43
C TYR A 5 -10.13 46.81 -29.56
N ARG A 6 -10.28 47.76 -28.65
CA ARG A 6 -9.24 48.06 -27.66
C ARG A 6 -9.85 48.75 -26.45
N THR A 7 -10.19 47.98 -25.41
CA THR A 7 -10.20 48.36 -23.96
C THR A 7 -11.17 47.57 -23.05
N GLN A 8 -11.45 46.28 -23.28
CA GLN A 8 -12.27 45.50 -22.31
C GLN A 8 -11.75 44.08 -22.01
N MET A 9 -10.53 43.71 -22.43
CA MET A 9 -10.06 42.32 -22.37
C MET A 9 -8.86 42.06 -21.45
N ASN A 10 -8.45 43.04 -20.63
CA ASN A 10 -7.22 42.92 -19.81
C ASN A 10 -7.46 42.77 -18.30
N LYS A 11 -8.70 42.88 -17.81
CA LYS A 11 -9.04 42.67 -16.39
C LYS A 11 -9.64 41.30 -16.08
N PHE A 12 -10.31 40.67 -17.06
CA PHE A 12 -10.89 39.34 -16.88
C PHE A 12 -9.85 38.21 -16.86
N PHE A 13 -8.70 38.41 -17.52
CA PHE A 13 -7.64 37.41 -17.56
C PHE A 13 -6.96 37.22 -16.19
N PHE A 14 -6.85 38.29 -15.39
CA PHE A 14 -6.26 38.22 -14.05
C PHE A 14 -7.16 37.52 -13.02
N ILE A 15 -8.49 37.56 -13.19
CA ILE A 15 -9.44 36.91 -12.27
C ILE A 15 -9.48 35.39 -12.52
N LEU A 16 -9.38 34.97 -13.78
CA LEU A 16 -9.32 33.55 -14.16
C LEU A 16 -8.01 32.86 -13.70
N LEU A 17 -6.90 33.60 -13.66
CA LEU A 17 -5.61 33.07 -13.19
C LEU A 17 -5.57 32.91 -11.65
N ALA A 18 -6.29 33.74 -10.90
CA ALA A 18 -6.31 33.69 -9.44
C ALA A 18 -7.10 32.50 -8.88
N LEU A 19 -8.05 31.94 -9.64
CA LEU A 19 -8.89 30.82 -9.20
C LEU A 19 -8.20 29.45 -9.28
N PHE A 20 -7.02 29.35 -9.88
CA PHE A 20 -6.29 28.09 -10.04
C PHE A 20 -5.36 27.72 -8.86
N VAL A 21 -5.24 28.58 -7.85
CA VAL A 21 -4.21 28.41 -6.80
C VAL A 21 -4.69 27.58 -5.61
N VAL A 22 -5.99 27.30 -5.49
CA VAL A 22 -6.51 26.51 -4.37
C VAL A 22 -6.79 25.07 -4.82
N VAL A 23 -5.73 24.32 -5.09
CA VAL A 23 -5.84 22.86 -5.15
C VAL A 23 -5.70 22.36 -3.71
N PRO A 24 -6.76 21.87 -3.05
CA PRO A 24 -6.58 21.17 -1.79
C PRO A 24 -5.68 19.97 -2.08
N ARG A 25 -4.47 19.97 -1.51
CA ARG A 25 -3.63 18.78 -1.49
C ARG A 25 -4.27 17.80 -0.52
N VAL A 26 -5.25 17.04 -1.02
CA VAL A 26 -5.75 15.85 -0.33
C VAL A 26 -4.59 14.87 -0.31
N TYR A 27 -3.88 14.85 0.80
CA TYR A 27 -2.89 13.83 1.09
C TYR A 27 -3.68 12.56 1.40
N ALA A 28 -3.83 11.70 0.39
CA ALA A 28 -4.18 10.31 0.65
C ALA A 28 -2.96 9.69 1.31
N GLU A 29 -2.97 9.56 2.64
CA GLU A 29 -2.01 8.70 3.32
C GLU A 29 -2.22 7.30 2.77
N GLU A 30 -1.22 6.78 2.06
CA GLU A 30 -1.22 5.41 1.57
C GLU A 30 -1.37 4.51 2.78
N ASP A 31 -2.58 4.00 2.94
CA ASP A 31 -2.99 3.25 4.11
C ASP A 31 -2.03 2.06 4.24
N SER A 32 -1.26 2.04 5.32
CA SER A 32 -0.30 0.96 5.56
C SER A 32 -0.97 -0.37 5.90
N SER A 33 -2.31 -0.40 5.87
CA SER A 33 -3.11 -1.60 6.05
C SER A 33 -2.78 -2.63 4.98
N THR A 34 -2.63 -3.89 5.40
CA THR A 34 -2.45 -4.97 4.44
C THR A 34 -3.78 -5.20 3.72
N PRO A 35 -3.86 -5.02 2.39
CA PRO A 35 -5.11 -5.24 1.69
C PRO A 35 -5.56 -6.68 1.87
N PHE A 36 -6.85 -6.86 2.18
CA PHE A 36 -7.45 -8.18 2.32
C PHE A 36 -7.21 -8.99 1.05
N GLY A 37 -6.54 -10.14 1.20
CA GLY A 37 -6.22 -11.02 0.06
C GLY A 37 -4.83 -10.81 -0.55
N ALA A 38 -3.96 -10.02 0.08
CA ALA A 38 -2.55 -9.96 -0.29
C ALA A 38 -1.94 -11.39 -0.36
N SER A 39 -1.41 -11.72 -1.53
CA SER A 39 -0.76 -12.99 -1.81
C SER A 39 0.71 -12.77 -2.07
N CYS A 40 1.56 -13.66 -1.55
CA CYS A 40 2.97 -13.65 -1.92
C CYS A 40 3.13 -13.96 -3.43
N PRO A 41 4.09 -13.29 -4.12
CA PRO A 41 4.33 -13.49 -5.56
C PRO A 41 4.89 -14.87 -5.93
N LEU A 42 5.30 -15.66 -4.93
CA LEU A 42 5.78 -17.04 -5.13
C LEU A 42 4.66 -18.08 -5.20
N CYS A 43 3.41 -17.66 -5.03
CA CYS A 43 2.24 -18.51 -5.17
C CYS A 43 1.44 -18.05 -6.39
N ASP A 44 0.79 -19.00 -7.06
CA ASP A 44 0.15 -18.83 -8.37
C ASP A 44 -0.86 -17.67 -8.37
N THR A 45 -1.30 -17.18 -9.54
CA THR A 45 -2.12 -15.96 -9.72
C THR A 45 -3.41 -15.94 -8.87
N TYR A 46 -3.84 -17.08 -8.32
CA TYR A 46 -5.02 -17.26 -7.47
C TYR A 46 -4.75 -17.44 -5.96
N GLY A 47 -3.51 -17.24 -5.51
CA GLY A 47 -3.12 -17.34 -4.09
C GLY A 47 -3.19 -18.77 -3.58
N TYR A 48 -2.61 -19.69 -4.36
CA TYR A 48 -2.38 -21.08 -3.98
C TYR A 48 -0.96 -21.47 -4.38
N CYS A 49 -0.18 -22.00 -3.44
CA CYS A 49 1.17 -22.46 -3.74
C CYS A 49 1.07 -23.94 -4.19
N GLN A 50 1.68 -24.31 -5.32
CA GLN A 50 1.65 -25.70 -5.81
C GLN A 50 2.20 -26.70 -4.78
N LYS A 51 3.14 -26.23 -3.94
CA LYS A 51 3.61 -26.92 -2.74
C LYS A 51 3.52 -25.97 -1.54
N PRO A 52 3.16 -26.45 -0.34
CA PRO A 52 3.20 -25.63 0.86
C PRO A 52 4.59 -25.03 1.08
N LEU A 53 4.64 -23.74 1.42
CA LEU A 53 5.89 -23.05 1.72
C LEU A 53 6.57 -23.69 2.93
N THR A 54 7.88 -23.89 2.84
CA THR A 54 8.69 -24.21 4.03
C THR A 54 8.65 -23.02 5.00
N TYR A 55 9.05 -23.24 6.26
CA TYR A 55 9.13 -22.16 7.23
C TYR A 55 10.07 -21.03 6.74
N THR A 56 11.25 -21.38 6.25
CA THR A 56 12.23 -20.41 5.75
C THR A 56 11.70 -19.62 4.55
N GLN A 57 11.04 -20.28 3.60
CA GLN A 57 10.38 -19.62 2.48
C GLN A 57 9.26 -18.69 2.95
N ALA A 58 8.42 -19.13 3.89
CA ALA A 58 7.34 -18.33 4.44
C ALA A 58 7.86 -17.06 5.12
N VAL A 59 8.90 -17.17 5.95
CA VAL A 59 9.56 -16.03 6.61
C VAL A 59 10.17 -15.08 5.59
N HIS A 60 10.95 -15.62 4.63
CA HIS A 60 11.57 -14.83 3.58
C HIS A 60 10.51 -14.06 2.77
N ASN A 61 9.43 -14.73 2.38
CA ASN A 61 8.38 -14.13 1.55
C ASN A 61 7.60 -13.05 2.30
N LEU A 62 7.29 -13.31 3.58
CA LEU A 62 6.59 -12.34 4.41
C LEU A 62 7.45 -11.08 4.58
N LYS A 63 8.74 -11.24 4.89
CA LYS A 63 9.68 -10.12 4.99
C LYS A 63 9.82 -9.37 3.67
N ALA A 64 9.97 -10.08 2.56
CA ALA A 64 10.10 -9.46 1.23
C ALA A 64 8.87 -8.64 0.85
N TYR A 65 7.65 -9.15 1.11
CA TYR A 65 6.40 -8.45 0.84
C TYR A 65 6.30 -7.12 1.61
N TYR A 66 6.59 -7.12 2.91
CA TYR A 66 6.51 -5.90 3.73
C TYR A 66 7.71 -4.96 3.53
N ALA A 67 8.89 -5.47 3.15
CA ALA A 67 10.05 -4.65 2.85
C ALA A 67 9.79 -3.69 1.66
N GLN A 68 9.04 -4.14 0.64
CA GLN A 68 8.61 -3.28 -0.48
C GLN A 68 7.77 -2.08 -0.02
N LYS A 69 7.07 -2.23 1.12
CA LYS A 69 6.26 -1.18 1.76
C LYS A 69 7.01 -0.39 2.83
N ARG A 70 8.32 -0.60 2.97
CA ARG A 70 9.16 -0.02 4.03
C ARG A 70 8.66 -0.36 5.44
N LEU A 71 8.07 -1.55 5.60
CA LEU A 71 7.61 -2.10 6.86
C LEU A 71 8.52 -3.24 7.31
N ASN A 72 8.71 -3.35 8.62
CA ASN A 72 9.50 -4.41 9.24
C ASN A 72 8.60 -5.50 9.80
N VAL A 73 9.05 -6.75 9.79
CA VAL A 73 8.27 -7.90 10.24
C VAL A 73 9.06 -8.70 11.26
N ILE A 74 8.45 -9.00 12.40
CA ILE A 74 8.98 -9.88 13.43
C ILE A 74 8.09 -11.10 13.54
N ILE A 75 8.68 -12.30 13.41
CA ILE A 75 7.94 -13.55 13.56
C ILE A 75 7.68 -13.80 15.03
N VAL A 76 6.41 -13.93 15.42
CA VAL A 76 6.00 -14.14 16.81
C VAL A 76 5.92 -15.62 17.10
N LYS A 77 5.22 -16.38 16.25
CA LYS A 77 5.04 -17.82 16.45
C LYS A 77 4.75 -18.56 15.15
N GLN A 78 5.10 -19.85 15.14
CA GLN A 78 4.67 -20.80 14.13
C GLN A 78 3.72 -21.81 14.78
N PHE A 79 2.62 -22.13 14.11
CA PHE A 79 1.69 -23.17 14.56
C PHE A 79 0.99 -23.83 13.37
N GLY A 80 1.07 -25.16 13.29
CA GLY A 80 0.51 -25.92 12.17
C GLY A 80 0.99 -25.38 10.82
N ARG A 81 0.03 -24.98 9.97
CA ARG A 81 0.30 -24.38 8.65
C ARG A 81 0.46 -22.85 8.67
N PHE A 82 0.37 -22.22 9.83
CA PHE A 82 0.32 -20.76 9.96
C PHE A 82 1.61 -20.20 10.56
N LEU A 83 1.89 -18.95 10.18
CA LEU A 83 2.98 -18.14 10.69
C LEU A 83 2.41 -16.79 11.14
N GLU A 84 2.49 -16.48 12.44
CA GLU A 84 2.06 -15.19 12.99
C GLU A 84 3.25 -14.25 13.09
N ALA A 85 3.02 -13.00 12.71
CA ALA A 85 4.04 -11.97 12.73
C ALA A 85 3.46 -10.61 13.08
N ASP A 86 4.28 -9.79 13.73
CA ASP A 86 4.00 -8.40 14.02
C ASP A 86 4.67 -7.51 12.98
N VAL A 87 3.92 -6.55 12.45
CA VAL A 87 4.36 -5.59 11.42
C VAL A 87 4.61 -4.23 12.08
N TYR A 88 5.74 -3.62 11.76
CA TYR A 88 6.20 -2.37 12.36
C TYR A 88 6.49 -1.31 11.31
N LYS A 89 6.11 -0.05 11.62
CA LYS A 89 6.47 1.16 10.87
C LYS A 89 7.24 2.08 11.80
N LYS A 90 8.52 2.36 11.50
CA LYS A 90 9.38 3.24 12.31
C LYS A 90 9.39 2.90 13.81
N GLY A 91 9.45 1.61 14.14
CA GLY A 91 9.48 1.12 15.53
C GLY A 91 8.12 1.02 16.23
N LYS A 92 7.04 1.53 15.63
CA LYS A 92 5.67 1.33 16.14
C LYS A 92 5.03 0.10 15.50
N MET A 93 4.44 -0.78 16.30
CA MET A 93 3.64 -1.90 15.79
C MET A 93 2.36 -1.33 15.15
N VAL A 94 2.12 -1.69 13.89
CA VAL A 94 0.99 -1.18 13.10
C VAL A 94 -0.08 -2.23 12.86
N GLU A 95 0.30 -3.51 12.81
CA GLU A 95 -0.61 -4.59 12.46
C GLU A 95 -0.03 -5.93 12.93
N LYS A 96 -0.90 -6.88 13.25
CA LYS A 96 -0.52 -8.28 13.42
C LYS A 96 -1.10 -9.09 12.27
N VAL A 97 -0.32 -10.02 11.72
CA VAL A 97 -0.71 -10.79 10.56
C VAL A 97 -0.45 -12.28 10.72
N ILE A 98 -1.26 -13.08 10.03
CA ILE A 98 -1.05 -14.50 9.84
C ILE A 98 -0.81 -14.79 8.35
N LEU A 99 0.27 -15.52 8.06
CA LEU A 99 0.52 -16.13 6.76
C LEU A 99 0.11 -17.61 6.78
N ASP A 100 -0.80 -18.02 5.89
CA ASP A 100 -1.10 -19.42 5.62
C ASP A 100 -0.05 -20.00 4.66
N ARG A 101 0.80 -20.91 5.13
CA ARG A 101 1.89 -21.51 4.33
C ARG A 101 1.38 -22.41 3.21
N ARG A 102 0.14 -22.90 3.28
CA ARG A 102 -0.46 -23.72 2.23
C ARG A 102 -0.88 -22.87 1.03
N THR A 103 -1.45 -21.70 1.30
CA THR A 103 -2.03 -20.84 0.26
C THR A 103 -1.16 -19.62 -0.06
N GLY A 104 -0.19 -19.27 0.78
CA GLY A 104 0.62 -18.05 0.66
C GLY A 104 -0.15 -16.76 0.94
N ARG A 105 -1.32 -16.87 1.57
CA ARG A 105 -2.21 -15.73 1.85
C ARG A 105 -1.84 -15.09 3.19
N ILE A 106 -1.70 -13.78 3.18
CA ILE A 106 -1.46 -12.97 4.37
C ILE A 106 -2.80 -12.37 4.81
N ARG A 107 -3.11 -12.45 6.10
CA ARG A 107 -4.34 -11.90 6.68
C ARG A 107 -4.00 -11.07 7.92
N PRO A 108 -4.54 -9.86 8.06
CA PRO A 108 -4.54 -9.18 9.34
C PRO A 108 -5.33 -9.99 10.36
N ILE A 109 -4.86 -9.98 11.59
CA ILE A 109 -5.59 -10.43 12.76
C ILE A 109 -5.60 -9.29 13.76
N TYR A 110 -6.82 -8.96 14.22
CA TYR A 110 -7.15 -7.82 15.10
C TYR A 110 -7.26 -6.47 14.39
#